data_AF-I3IQM3-F1
#
_entry.id   AF-I3IQM3-F1
#
_cell.length_a   1.000
_cell.length_b   1.000
_cell.length_c   1.000
_cell.angle_alpha   90.00
_cell.angle_beta   90.00
_cell.angle_gamma   90.00
#
_symmetry.space_group_name_H-M   'P 1'
#
loop_
_entity.id
_entity.type
_entity.pdbx_description
1 polymer ?
#
loop_
_entity_poly.entity_id
_entity_poly.type
_entity_poly.pdbx_seq_one_letter_code
_entity_poly.pdbx_strand_id
1 'polypeptide(L)'
;MYTPKVWQNVVSRIEQLSFTNKKARQFQRLFFSKAQKIPECDPQGRILIPQYLKDFAKIQKNIVIVGVHSRIEIWDEKRWKDFELEYEKAFEEIAEDLFQFNRSSDEAE
;
A
#
# COMPACT_ATOMS: atom_id res chain seq x y z
N MET A 1 -1.39 0.52 -6.36
CA MET A 1 -1.25 0.03 -7.75
C MET A 1 0.22 -0.02 -8.11
N TYR A 2 0.65 -1.15 -8.66
CA TYR A 2 2.05 -1.47 -8.91
C TYR A 2 2.27 -1.65 -10.40
N THR A 3 3.49 -1.40 -10.88
CA THR A 3 3.91 -1.94 -12.18
C THR A 3 4.05 -3.47 -12.07
N PRO A 4 3.98 -4.21 -13.18
CA PRO A 4 4.15 -5.66 -13.17
C PRO A 4 5.46 -6.10 -12.49
N LYS A 5 6.56 -5.37 -12.75
CA LYS A 5 7.88 -5.64 -12.16
C LYS A 5 7.87 -5.49 -10.64
N VAL A 6 7.30 -4.40 -10.11
CA VAL A 6 7.25 -4.20 -8.65
C VAL A 6 6.28 -5.20 -8.01
N TRP A 7 5.16 -5.51 -8.67
CA TRP A 7 4.20 -6.51 -8.18
C TRP A 7 4.86 -7.88 -7.97
N GLN A 8 5.68 -8.34 -8.92
CA GLN A 8 6.41 -9.60 -8.78
C GLN A 8 7.29 -9.62 -7.53
N ASN A 9 8.02 -8.54 -7.26
CA ASN A 9 8.83 -8.43 -6.05
C ASN A 9 7.99 -8.51 -4.76
N VAL A 10 6.80 -7.91 -4.76
CA VAL A 10 5.85 -7.99 -3.63
C VAL A 10 5.35 -9.43 -3.45
N VAL A 11 4.94 -10.09 -4.54
CA VAL A 11 4.46 -11.48 -4.53
C VAL A 11 5.54 -12.41 -3.97
N SER A 12 6.78 -12.34 -4.48
CA SER A 12 7.86 -13.22 -4.03
C SER A 12 8.15 -13.09 -2.53
N ARG A 13 8.04 -11.89 -1.95
CA ARG A 13 8.20 -11.69 -0.49
C ARG A 13 7.08 -12.35 0.31
N ILE A 14 5.85 -12.30 -0.21
CA ILE A 14 4.68 -12.89 0.46
C ILE A 14 4.69 -14.43 0.34
N GLU A 15 5.24 -14.96 -0.75
CA GLU A 15 5.41 -16.41 -0.97
C GLU A 15 6.47 -17.03 -0.07
N GLN A 16 7.45 -16.25 0.41
CA GLN A 16 8.43 -16.70 1.40
C GLN A 16 7.83 -16.96 2.79
N LEU A 17 6.59 -16.51 3.04
CA LEU A 17 5.92 -16.79 4.31
C LEU A 17 5.58 -18.28 4.43
N SER A 18 5.89 -18.86 5.58
CA SER A 18 5.69 -20.30 5.81
C SER A 18 4.23 -20.74 5.63
N PHE A 19 4.01 -21.71 4.74
CA PHE A 19 2.68 -22.28 4.49
C PHE A 19 2.13 -23.05 5.69
N THR A 20 2.97 -23.50 6.63
CA THR A 20 2.52 -24.21 7.85
C THR A 20 2.01 -23.23 8.91
N ASN A 21 2.40 -21.96 8.84
CA ASN A 21 1.94 -20.93 9.76
C ASN A 21 0.51 -20.47 9.45
N LYS A 22 -0.40 -20.57 10.43
CA LYS A 22 -1.80 -20.17 10.29
C LYS A 22 -1.96 -18.69 9.95
N LYS A 23 -1.19 -17.80 10.58
CA LYS A 23 -1.24 -16.35 10.34
C LYS A 23 -0.76 -16.01 8.92
N ALA A 24 0.30 -16.68 8.45
CA ALA A 24 0.80 -16.51 7.08
C ALA A 24 -0.27 -16.84 6.03
N ARG A 25 -0.94 -18.00 6.16
CA ARG A 25 -2.02 -18.38 5.24
C ARG A 25 -3.20 -17.40 5.28
N GLN A 26 -3.57 -16.90 6.45
CA GLN A 26 -4.62 -15.89 6.60
C GLN A 26 -4.24 -14.59 5.90
N PHE A 27 -3.00 -14.12 6.12
CA PHE A 27 -2.48 -12.92 5.47
C PHE A 27 -2.46 -13.05 3.95
N GLN A 28 -1.92 -14.15 3.41
CA GLN A 28 -1.91 -14.42 1.96
C GLN A 28 -3.32 -14.36 1.36
N ARG A 29 -4.30 -15.02 1.98
CA ARG A 29 -5.70 -15.01 1.54
C ARG A 29 -6.29 -13.60 1.53
N LEU A 30 -6.09 -12.84 2.61
CA LEU A 30 -6.64 -11.49 2.74
C LEU A 30 -5.94 -10.47 1.85
N PHE A 31 -4.65 -10.63 1.59
CA PHE A 31 -3.87 -9.75 0.74
C PHE A 31 -4.23 -9.98 -0.73
N PHE A 32 -4.16 -11.24 -1.19
CA PHE A 32 -4.42 -11.57 -2.60
C PHE A 32 -5.90 -11.50 -2.98
N SER A 33 -6.85 -11.67 -2.04
CA SER A 33 -8.27 -11.43 -2.34
C SER A 33 -8.59 -9.97 -2.67
N LYS A 34 -7.70 -9.04 -2.30
CA LYS A 34 -7.79 -7.61 -2.61
C LYS A 34 -6.92 -7.21 -3.79
N ALA A 35 -6.22 -8.15 -4.43
CA ALA A 35 -5.44 -7.90 -5.62
C ALA A 35 -6.31 -8.12 -6.86
N GLN A 36 -6.19 -7.22 -7.84
CA GLN A 36 -6.83 -7.35 -9.15
C GLN A 36 -5.83 -6.98 -10.22
N LYS A 37 -5.70 -7.83 -11.24
CA LYS A 37 -4.97 -7.46 -12.46
C LYS A 37 -5.78 -6.41 -13.21
N ILE A 38 -5.17 -5.27 -13.52
CA ILE A 38 -5.81 -4.22 -14.30
C ILE A 38 -5.73 -4.60 -15.79
N PRO A 39 -6.87 -4.75 -16.49
CA PRO A 39 -6.93 -5.31 -17.85
C PRO A 39 -6.56 -4.32 -18.97
N GLU A 40 -5.51 -3.51 -18.82
CA GLU A 40 -5.16 -2.38 -19.70
C GLU A 40 -6.01 -1.12 -19.49
N CYS A 41 -5.37 0.03 -19.69
CA CYS A 41 -6.05 1.32 -19.71
C CYS A 41 -6.79 1.48 -21.03
N ASP A 42 -7.90 2.21 -21.01
CA ASP A 42 -8.53 2.61 -22.26
C ASP A 42 -7.66 3.65 -23.02
N PRO A 43 -8.01 4.01 -24.27
CA PRO A 43 -7.24 4.99 -25.05
C PRO A 43 -7.13 6.40 -24.42
N GLN A 44 -7.97 6.72 -23.42
CA GLN A 44 -7.92 7.97 -22.67
C GLN A 44 -7.09 7.84 -21.38
N GLY A 45 -6.47 6.68 -21.15
CA GLY A 45 -5.67 6.40 -19.95
C GLY A 45 -6.51 6.08 -18.71
N ARG A 46 -7.80 5.79 -18.85
CA ARG A 46 -8.68 5.49 -17.70
C ARG A 46 -8.56 4.03 -17.29
N ILE A 47 -8.70 3.80 -15.99
CA ILE A 47 -8.72 2.47 -15.37
C ILE A 47 -10.04 2.28 -14.65
N LEU A 48 -10.69 1.14 -14.87
CA LEU A 48 -11.87 0.76 -14.12
C LEU A 48 -11.48 0.11 -12.78
N ILE A 49 -11.85 0.74 -11.66
CA ILE A 49 -11.67 0.16 -10.32
C ILE A 49 -12.94 -0.65 -9.96
N PRO A 50 -12.81 -1.97 -9.71
CA PRO A 50 -13.91 -2.80 -9.25
C PRO A 50 -14.62 -2.24 -8.00
N GLN A 51 -15.94 -2.44 -7.91
CA GLN A 51 -16.74 -1.89 -6.81
C GLN A 51 -16.23 -2.33 -5.43
N TYR A 52 -15.89 -3.61 -5.25
CA TYR A 52 -15.40 -4.12 -3.97
C TYR A 52 -14.09 -3.44 -3.51
N LEU A 53 -13.24 -2.97 -4.43
CA LEU A 53 -12.03 -2.23 -4.08
C LEU A 53 -12.34 -0.78 -3.71
N LYS A 54 -13.32 -0.17 -4.37
CA LYS A 54 -13.83 1.16 -3.98
C LYS A 54 -14.46 1.10 -2.59
N ASP A 55 -15.25 0.07 -2.30
CA ASP A 55 -15.88 -0.15 -1.00
C ASP A 55 -14.81 -0.38 0.09
N PHE A 56 -13.81 -1.21 -0.20
CA PHE A 56 -12.67 -1.44 0.70
C PHE A 56 -11.91 -0.14 1.01
N ALA A 57 -11.65 0.68 -0.01
CA ALA A 57 -11.00 1.98 0.13
C ALA A 57 -11.94 3.07 0.69
N LYS A 58 -13.23 2.79 0.83
CA LYS A 58 -14.31 3.72 1.19
C LYS A 58 -14.35 4.96 0.27
N ILE A 59 -14.07 4.78 -1.02
CA ILE A 59 -14.12 5.85 -2.02
C ILE A 59 -15.59 6.21 -2.27
N GLN A 60 -15.96 7.46 -2.00
CA GLN A 60 -17.32 7.93 -2.23
C GLN A 60 -17.48 8.67 -3.56
N LYS A 61 -16.62 9.66 -3.81
CA LYS A 61 -16.75 10.54 -4.98
C LYS A 61 -15.40 10.99 -5.52
N ASN A 62 -14.67 11.77 -4.73
CA ASN A 62 -13.39 12.33 -5.12
C ASN A 62 -12.26 11.42 -4.64
N ILE A 63 -11.20 11.33 -5.45
CA ILE A 63 -10.01 10.55 -5.13
C ILE A 63 -8.77 11.42 -5.14
N VAL A 64 -7.76 10.97 -4.40
CA VAL A 64 -6.39 11.49 -4.50
C VAL A 64 -5.48 10.35 -4.94
N ILE A 65 -4.57 10.66 -5.86
CA ILE A 65 -3.51 9.73 -6.29
C ILE A 65 -2.21 10.17 -5.62
N VAL A 66 -1.63 9.28 -4.83
CA VAL A 66 -0.39 9.54 -4.09
C VAL A 66 0.72 8.63 -4.62
N GLY A 67 1.85 9.21 -5.02
CA GLY A 67 3.04 8.44 -5.39
C GLY A 67 3.91 8.15 -4.18
N VAL A 68 4.19 6.86 -3.90
CA VAL A 68 5.05 6.43 -2.80
C VAL A 68 6.24 5.61 -3.32
N HIS A 69 6.89 6.15 -4.34
CA HIS A 69 8.01 5.59 -5.10
C HIS A 69 7.71 4.27 -5.84
N SER A 70 7.48 3.19 -5.10
CA SER A 70 7.28 1.83 -5.64
C SER A 70 5.89 1.58 -6.24
N ARG A 71 4.92 2.43 -5.88
CA ARG A 71 3.50 2.28 -6.24
C ARG A 71 2.82 3.64 -6.24
N ILE A 72 1.67 3.69 -6.90
CA ILE A 72 0.69 4.74 -6.63
C ILE A 72 -0.37 4.21 -5.67
N GLU A 73 -0.90 5.06 -4.83
CA GLU A 73 -2.03 4.77 -3.96
C GLU A 73 -3.23 5.58 -4.40
N ILE A 74 -4.41 5.00 -4.22
CA ILE A 74 -5.68 5.62 -4.56
C ILE A 74 -6.45 5.74 -3.26
N TRP A 75 -6.70 6.98 -2.86
CA TRP A 75 -7.34 7.31 -1.60
C TRP A 75 -8.67 8.02 -1.86
N ASP A 76 -9.61 7.84 -0.94
CA ASP A 76 -10.73 8.78 -0.80
C ASP A 76 -10.18 10.14 -0.36
N GLU A 77 -10.61 11.23 -1.00
CA GLU A 77 -10.06 12.57 -0.77
C GLU A 77 -10.16 13.01 0.69
N LYS A 78 -11.30 12.76 1.34
CA LYS A 78 -11.51 13.19 2.73
C LYS A 78 -10.57 12.41 3.66
N ARG A 79 -10.48 11.10 3.46
CA ARG A 79 -9.62 10.23 4.26
C ARG A 79 -8.15 10.58 4.11
N TRP A 80 -7.72 10.99 2.92
CA TRP A 80 -6.36 11.47 2.70
C TRP A 80 -6.08 12.76 3.47
N LYS A 81 -7.00 13.74 3.42
CA LYS A 81 -6.85 14.99 4.19
C LYS A 81 -6.81 14.74 5.70
N ASP A 82 -7.65 13.85 6.20
CA ASP A 82 -7.64 13.48 7.63
C ASP A 82 -6.29 12.83 8.02
N PHE A 83 -5.76 11.95 7.16
CA PHE A 83 -4.43 11.36 7.33
C PHE A 83 -3.32 12.42 7.29
N GLU A 84 -3.32 13.33 6.31
CA GLU A 84 -2.32 14.40 6.23
C GLU A 84 -2.35 15.27 7.50
N LEU A 85 -3.52 15.70 7.96
CA LEU A 85 -3.64 16.54 9.15
C LEU A 85 -3.17 15.84 10.44
N GLU A 86 -3.39 14.53 10.54
CA GLU A 86 -2.94 13.73 11.68
C GLU A 86 -1.42 13.56 11.68
N TYR A 87 -0.83 13.29 10.52
CA TYR A 87 0.58 12.90 10.40
C TYR A 87 1.52 14.03 9.98
N GLU A 88 1.02 15.20 9.55
CA GLU A 88 1.85 16.38 9.26
C GLU A 88 2.56 16.87 10.53
N LYS A 89 1.86 16.85 11.67
CA LYS A 89 2.44 17.22 12.98
C LYS A 89 3.40 16.18 13.52
N ALA A 90 3.18 14.91 13.19
CA ALA A 90 4.00 13.79 13.62
C ALA A 90 5.17 13.52 12.67
N PHE A 91 5.27 14.22 11.53
CA PHE A 91 6.26 13.90 10.50
C PHE A 91 7.70 14.01 11.02
N GLU A 92 8.00 15.10 11.74
CA GLU A 92 9.33 15.30 12.33
C GLU A 92 9.65 14.27 13.41
N GLU A 93 8.69 13.97 14.28
CA GLU A 93 8.82 12.94 15.34
C GLU A 93 9.02 11.54 14.75
N ILE A 94 8.21 11.16 13.76
CA ILE A 94 8.32 9.87 13.05
C ILE A 94 9.68 9.77 12.32
N ALA A 95 10.13 10.85 11.68
CA ALA A 95 11.42 10.86 11.03
C ALA A 95 12.54 10.64 12.06
N GLU A 96 12.50 11.36 13.19
CA GLU A 96 13.49 11.22 14.25
C GLU A 96 13.52 9.80 14.82
N ASP A 97 12.38 9.21 15.18
CA ASP A 97 12.27 7.84 15.68
C ASP A 97 12.87 6.81 14.71
N LEU A 98 12.57 6.93 13.41
CA LEU A 98 13.06 6.01 12.40
C LEU A 98 14.59 6.12 12.21
N PHE A 99 15.14 7.34 12.26
CA PHE A 99 16.58 7.56 12.13
C PHE A 99 17.37 7.22 13.42
N GLN A 100 16.74 7.31 14.60
CA GLN A 100 17.34 6.83 15.85
C GLN A 100 17.34 5.30 15.93
N PHE A 101 16.24 4.64 15.55
CA PHE A 101 16.14 3.17 15.55
C PHE A 101 17.21 2.53 14.65
N ASN A 102 17.40 3.04 13.42
CA ASN A 102 18.43 2.52 12.52
C ASN A 102 19.86 2.65 13.08
N ARG A 103 20.18 3.74 13.79
CA ARG A 103 21.51 3.94 14.39
C ARG A 103 21.80 2.92 15.51
N SER A 104 20.78 2.56 16.29
CA SER A 104 20.94 1.57 17.36
C SER A 104 21.14 0.13 16.88
N SER A 105 20.65 -0.21 15.68
CA SER A 105 20.86 -1.52 15.05
C SER A 105 22.21 -1.64 14.34
N ASP A 106 22.78 -0.53 13.85
CA ASP A 106 24.10 -0.51 13.21
C ASP A 106 25.26 -0.50 14.24
N GLU A 107 25.01 -0.13 15.50
CA GLU A 107 26.01 -0.17 16.60
C GLU A 107 26.03 -1.50 17.37
N ALA A 108 25.12 -2.42 17.06
CA ALA A 108 24.98 -3.72 17.74
C ALA A 108 25.53 -4.91 16.93
N GLU A 109 26.22 -4.64 15.81
CA GLU A 109 26.87 -5.62 14.92
C GLU A 109 28.40 -5.39 14.87
#